data_AF-A0A8W4FHB7-F1
#
_entry.id   AF-A0A8W4FHB7-F1
#
_cell.length_a   1.000
_cell.length_b   1.000
_cell.length_c   1.000
_cell.angle_alpha   90.00
_cell.angle_beta   90.00
_cell.angle_gamma   90.00
#
_symmetry.space_group_name_H-M   'P 1'
#
loop_
_entity.id
_entity.type
_entity.pdbx_description
1 polymer ?
#
loop_
_entity_poly.entity_id
_entity_poly.type
_entity_poly.pdbx_seq_one_letter_code
_entity_poly.pdbx_strand_id
1 'polypeptide(L)'
;MGSKHVCSLHHSSRQCWILNPLSEARDRTCNFMVPGAGENLENTMAAFQHAVTIGTDMLELDCHITKDEQVVVSHDENLKRSTGVNVNISDLKYCELPPYLGKLDVSFQKACQCEGKDNRIPLLKEVFEAFPNTPINIDIKVNNNLLIKKVSELVKQYRREHITVWGNASYEIVEKCYKENSDIPILFSLQRVLLILGLFFTGLLPFVPIREQFFEIPMPSIILKLKEPHTMSRSQKFLIWLSDILLMRKALFDHLTARGIQVSFWNDAFYFFCLAEPASYSSPQARGRIRAIAAGLHHSHSNTGSEPHLRSTPQLTATLDP
;
A
#
# COMPACT_ATOMS: atom_id res chain seq x y z
N MET A 1 -5.01 -35.26 4.05
CA MET A 1 -4.44 -34.72 2.80
C MET A 1 -5.13 -33.40 2.52
N GLY A 2 -4.54 -32.28 2.95
CA GLY A 2 -5.11 -30.94 2.77
C GLY A 2 -4.58 -30.29 1.50
N SER A 3 -5.48 -29.86 0.62
CA SER A 3 -5.15 -29.12 -0.60
C SER A 3 -4.47 -27.79 -0.25
N LYS A 4 -3.22 -27.64 -0.71
CA LYS A 4 -2.48 -26.38 -0.69
C LYS A 4 -2.97 -25.51 -1.84
N HIS A 5 -3.62 -24.39 -1.54
CA HIS A 5 -3.81 -23.33 -2.54
C HIS A 5 -2.61 -22.40 -2.47
N VAL A 6 -1.58 -22.71 -3.25
CA VAL A 6 -0.56 -21.73 -3.66
C VAL A 6 -1.24 -20.83 -4.69
N CYS A 7 -1.24 -19.52 -4.46
CA CYS A 7 -1.84 -18.56 -5.37
C CYS A 7 -0.99 -18.48 -6.65
N SER A 8 -1.32 -19.30 -7.65
CA SER A 8 -0.76 -19.17 -9.00
C SER A 8 -1.52 -18.05 -9.72
N LEU A 9 -1.01 -16.82 -9.66
CA LEU A 9 -1.41 -15.79 -10.61
C LEU A 9 -0.94 -16.24 -12.00
N HIS A 10 -1.87 -16.67 -12.85
CA HIS A 10 -1.57 -16.98 -14.24
C HIS A 10 -1.21 -15.69 -14.98
N HIS A 11 0.09 -15.46 -15.19
CA HIS A 11 0.59 -14.45 -16.10
C HIS A 11 0.25 -14.83 -17.55
N SER A 12 -0.64 -14.05 -18.16
CA SER A 12 -0.73 -13.96 -19.62
C SER A 12 0.47 -13.16 -20.12
N SER A 13 1.52 -13.88 -20.50
CA SER A 13 2.71 -13.39 -21.19
C SER A 13 2.38 -12.45 -22.35
N ARG A 14 2.74 -11.16 -22.22
CA ARG A 14 3.05 -10.29 -23.36
C ARG A 14 4.37 -9.57 -23.08
N GLN A 15 5.43 -10.14 -23.64
CA GLN A 15 6.77 -9.55 -23.72
C GLN A 15 6.70 -8.18 -24.39
N CYS A 16 7.45 -7.19 -23.89
CA CYS A 16 7.88 -6.08 -24.71
C CYS A 16 9.29 -5.66 -24.32
N TRP A 17 10.16 -5.57 -25.32
CA TRP A 17 11.61 -5.44 -25.21
C TRP A 17 12.08 -4.00 -24.99
N ILE A 18 13.27 -3.91 -24.37
CA ILE A 18 13.96 -2.77 -23.74
C ILE A 18 14.41 -1.67 -24.73
N LEU A 19 14.66 -0.48 -24.16
CA LEU A 19 15.59 0.61 -24.55
C LEU A 19 14.93 1.79 -25.27
N ASN A 20 14.63 2.88 -24.53
CA ASN A 20 14.96 4.26 -24.92
C ASN A 20 14.60 5.28 -23.82
N PRO A 21 15.23 6.49 -23.84
CA PRO A 21 15.05 7.52 -22.81
C PRO A 21 13.57 7.87 -22.62
N LEU A 22 13.25 8.33 -21.40
CA LEU A 22 11.91 8.73 -20.90
C LEU A 22 11.09 9.65 -21.86
N SER A 23 11.71 10.18 -22.93
CA SER A 23 11.08 10.96 -23.98
C SER A 23 10.37 10.17 -25.09
N GLU A 24 10.57 8.85 -25.23
CA GLU A 24 10.03 8.07 -26.36
C GLU A 24 8.89 7.09 -26.02
N ALA A 25 8.41 7.07 -24.76
CA ALA A 25 7.36 6.16 -24.29
C ALA A 25 5.92 6.57 -24.69
N ARG A 26 5.70 6.90 -25.98
CA ARG A 26 4.41 7.47 -26.44
C ARG A 26 3.26 6.47 -26.58
N ASP A 27 3.53 5.16 -26.54
CA ASP A 27 2.53 4.11 -26.80
C ASP A 27 2.65 2.84 -25.92
N ARG A 28 3.42 2.88 -24.81
CA ARG A 28 3.59 1.73 -23.92
C ARG A 28 3.08 2.03 -22.51
N THR A 29 2.18 1.18 -22.04
CA THR A 29 1.83 1.10 -20.61
C THR A 29 3.09 0.73 -19.83
N CYS A 30 3.51 1.53 -18.87
CA CYS A 30 4.58 1.12 -17.96
C CYS A 30 4.03 0.12 -16.96
N ASN A 31 4.72 -1.01 -16.83
CA ASN A 31 4.44 -2.00 -15.81
C ASN A 31 5.18 -1.59 -14.53
N PHE A 32 4.40 -1.11 -13.57
CA PHE A 32 4.86 -0.87 -12.21
C PHE A 32 4.69 -2.17 -11.43
N MET A 33 5.73 -2.59 -10.71
CA MET A 33 5.64 -3.73 -9.82
C MET A 33 5.97 -3.29 -8.40
N VAL A 34 5.04 -3.52 -7.49
CA VAL A 34 5.35 -3.57 -6.05
C VAL A 34 5.99 -4.92 -5.79
N PRO A 35 7.30 -4.97 -5.52
CA PRO A 35 8.02 -6.23 -5.49
C PRO A 35 7.53 -7.05 -4.29
N GLY A 36 6.97 -8.22 -4.58
CA GLY A 36 6.48 -9.17 -3.57
C GLY A 36 5.02 -8.98 -3.17
N ALA A 37 4.24 -8.13 -3.83
CA ALA A 37 2.79 -8.05 -3.67
C ALA A 37 2.08 -9.32 -4.20
N GLY A 38 2.24 -10.47 -3.54
CA GLY A 38 1.56 -11.74 -3.89
C GLY A 38 2.48 -12.91 -4.26
N GLU A 39 3.72 -12.65 -4.68
CA GLU A 39 4.65 -13.70 -5.17
C GLU A 39 5.85 -13.99 -4.25
N ASN A 40 6.26 -13.01 -3.45
CA ASN A 40 7.40 -13.08 -2.52
C ASN A 40 7.09 -12.25 -1.28
N LEU A 41 8.01 -12.17 -0.31
CA LEU A 41 7.85 -11.20 0.78
C LEU A 41 8.00 -9.78 0.23
N GLU A 42 7.00 -8.93 0.46
CA GLU A 42 7.00 -7.53 0.00
C GLU A 42 8.23 -6.74 0.51
N ASN A 43 8.71 -5.79 -0.28
CA ASN A 43 9.81 -4.87 0.11
C ASN A 43 11.11 -5.59 0.54
N THR A 44 11.37 -6.79 0.01
CA THR A 44 12.62 -7.56 0.24
C THR A 44 13.55 -7.57 -0.97
N MET A 45 14.85 -7.79 -0.75
CA MET A 45 15.84 -7.86 -1.85
C MET A 45 15.52 -8.96 -2.85
N ALA A 46 15.06 -10.12 -2.38
CA ALA A 46 14.62 -11.22 -3.25
C ALA A 46 13.43 -10.80 -4.11
N ALA A 47 12.48 -10.06 -3.55
CA ALA A 47 11.35 -9.55 -4.31
C ALA A 47 11.78 -8.52 -5.36
N PHE A 48 12.65 -7.57 -5.01
CA PHE A 48 13.22 -6.61 -5.97
C PHE A 48 13.97 -7.33 -7.10
N GLN A 49 14.80 -8.32 -6.77
CA GLN A 49 15.56 -9.10 -7.76
C GLN A 49 14.62 -9.87 -8.69
N HIS A 50 13.56 -10.48 -8.15
CA HIS A 50 12.56 -11.18 -8.94
C HIS A 50 11.83 -10.23 -9.89
N ALA A 51 11.40 -9.07 -9.40
CA ALA A 51 10.73 -8.05 -10.20
C ALA A 51 11.59 -7.58 -11.40
N VAL A 52 12.88 -7.35 -11.18
CA VAL A 52 13.82 -7.00 -12.26
C VAL A 52 14.02 -8.18 -13.21
N THR A 53 14.10 -9.42 -12.70
CA THR A 53 14.31 -10.63 -13.51
C THR A 53 13.15 -10.88 -14.47
N ILE A 54 11.91 -10.59 -14.05
CA ILE A 54 10.73 -10.72 -14.92
C ILE A 54 10.56 -9.53 -15.88
N GLY A 55 11.42 -8.51 -15.78
CA GLY A 55 11.46 -7.37 -16.70
C GLY A 55 10.49 -6.24 -16.35
N THR A 56 10.31 -5.92 -15.06
CA THR A 56 9.55 -4.73 -14.65
C THR A 56 10.21 -3.44 -15.18
N ASP A 57 9.39 -2.46 -15.56
CA ASP A 57 9.88 -1.17 -16.07
C ASP A 57 10.33 -0.25 -14.92
N MET A 58 9.68 -0.37 -13.76
CA MET A 58 9.97 0.42 -12.57
C MET A 58 9.67 -0.40 -11.31
N LEU A 59 10.52 -0.24 -10.29
CA LEU A 59 10.26 -0.77 -8.95
C LEU A 59 9.48 0.27 -8.16
N GLU A 60 8.45 -0.15 -7.44
CA GLU A 60 7.84 0.65 -6.38
C GLU A 60 8.41 0.20 -5.04
N LEU A 61 8.64 1.15 -4.13
CA LEU A 61 9.02 0.85 -2.77
C LEU A 61 8.53 1.88 -1.77
N ASP A 62 8.42 1.43 -0.53
CA ASP A 62 7.91 2.19 0.59
C ASP A 62 9.03 2.57 1.56
N CYS A 63 9.18 3.85 1.89
CA CYS A 63 10.26 4.32 2.75
C CYS A 63 9.77 4.75 4.14
N HIS A 64 10.53 4.32 5.15
CA HIS A 64 10.48 4.80 6.54
C HIS A 64 11.89 5.18 7.02
N ILE A 65 11.97 5.78 8.20
CA ILE A 65 13.24 6.16 8.83
C ILE A 65 13.34 5.58 10.24
N THR A 66 14.50 5.03 10.57
CA THR A 66 14.83 4.52 11.91
C THR A 66 15.24 5.64 12.86
N LYS A 67 15.36 5.32 14.16
CA LYS A 67 15.81 6.24 15.20
C LYS A 67 17.23 6.78 14.98
N ASP A 68 18.10 6.00 14.35
CA ASP A 68 19.45 6.37 13.93
C ASP A 68 19.51 6.91 12.48
N GLU A 69 18.37 7.43 12.00
CA GLU A 69 18.22 8.14 10.73
C GLU A 69 18.61 7.33 9.48
N GLN A 70 18.51 6.00 9.54
CA GLN A 70 18.69 5.14 8.38
C GLN A 70 17.36 5.02 7.63
N VAL A 71 17.40 5.21 6.31
CA VAL A 71 16.22 5.02 5.46
C VAL A 71 16.07 3.54 5.15
N VAL A 72 14.95 2.98 5.58
CA VAL A 72 14.59 1.56 5.40
C VAL A 72 13.42 1.42 4.45
N VAL A 73 13.34 0.26 3.81
CA VAL A 73 12.29 -0.06 2.86
C VAL A 73 11.31 -1.04 3.51
N SER A 74 10.08 -0.58 3.78
CA SER A 74 9.03 -1.34 4.46
C SER A 74 7.67 -0.67 4.23
N HIS A 75 6.61 -1.44 4.10
CA HIS A 75 5.27 -0.87 3.92
C HIS A 75 4.74 -0.23 5.21
N ASP A 76 4.71 -1.00 6.29
CA ASP A 76 4.09 -0.58 7.55
C ASP A 76 5.04 0.23 8.42
N GLU A 77 4.49 1.23 9.13
CA GLU A 77 5.21 1.94 10.20
C GLU A 77 5.45 1.02 11.40
N ASN A 78 4.47 0.17 11.74
CA ASN A 78 4.52 -0.76 12.86
C ASN A 78 4.90 -2.16 12.41
N LEU A 79 5.88 -2.77 13.07
CA LEU A 79 6.47 -4.05 12.69
C LEU A 79 5.64 -5.27 13.09
N LYS A 80 4.45 -5.11 13.69
CA LYS A 80 3.65 -6.24 14.20
C LYS A 80 3.24 -7.20 13.09
N ARG A 81 2.83 -6.72 11.92
CA ARG A 81 2.44 -7.60 10.81
C ARG A 81 3.65 -8.32 10.24
N SER A 82 4.74 -7.60 10.05
CA SER A 82 5.89 -8.08 9.28
C SER A 82 6.90 -8.89 10.10
N THR A 83 6.98 -8.67 11.41
CA THR A 83 7.97 -9.30 12.30
C THR A 83 7.34 -9.94 13.54
N GLY A 84 6.05 -9.70 13.80
CA GLY A 84 5.36 -10.12 15.02
C GLY A 84 5.60 -9.20 16.23
N VAL A 85 6.52 -8.23 16.14
CA VAL A 85 6.88 -7.32 17.24
C VAL A 85 6.09 -6.02 17.13
N ASN A 86 5.33 -5.67 18.18
CA ASN A 86 4.53 -4.44 18.22
C ASN A 86 5.38 -3.22 18.61
N VAL A 87 6.14 -2.71 17.63
CA VAL A 87 7.01 -1.53 17.76
C VAL A 87 7.05 -0.79 16.43
N ASN A 88 7.20 0.53 16.46
CA ASN A 88 7.34 1.33 15.24
C ASN A 88 8.80 1.39 14.78
N ILE A 89 9.02 1.48 13.47
CA ILE A 89 10.36 1.61 12.87
C ILE A 89 11.11 2.82 13.44
N SER A 90 10.41 3.93 13.67
CA SER A 90 10.98 5.18 14.20
C SER A 90 11.55 5.07 15.63
N ASP A 91 11.16 4.03 16.38
CA ASP A 91 11.56 3.85 17.78
C ASP A 91 12.85 3.04 17.93
N LEU A 92 13.29 2.37 16.88
CA LEU A 92 14.42 1.44 16.87
C LEU A 92 15.58 1.96 16.02
N LYS A 93 16.80 1.63 16.40
CA LYS A 93 17.96 1.74 15.50
C LYS A 93 17.92 0.64 14.45
N TYR A 94 18.59 0.84 13.32
CA TYR A 94 18.61 -0.17 12.26
C TYR A 94 19.10 -1.55 12.74
N CYS A 95 20.14 -1.59 13.58
CA CYS A 95 20.66 -2.83 14.14
C CYS A 95 19.73 -3.54 15.14
N GLU A 96 18.70 -2.83 15.62
CA GLU A 96 17.70 -3.35 16.57
C GLU A 96 16.44 -3.86 15.85
N LEU A 97 16.35 -3.69 14.53
CA LEU A 97 15.19 -4.12 13.76
C LEU A 97 15.04 -5.65 13.80
N PRO A 98 13.87 -6.16 14.20
CA PRO A 98 13.60 -7.59 14.21
C PRO A 98 13.57 -8.16 12.79
N PRO A 99 13.89 -9.46 12.63
CA PRO A 99 13.85 -10.09 11.32
C PRO A 99 12.41 -10.23 10.79
N TYR A 100 12.25 -10.23 9.47
CA TYR A 100 10.97 -10.55 8.84
C TYR A 100 10.52 -11.96 9.19
N LEU A 101 9.20 -12.14 9.31
CA LEU A 101 8.59 -13.46 9.31
C LEU A 101 8.73 -14.09 7.93
N GLY A 102 9.08 -15.37 7.87
CA GLY A 102 9.17 -16.11 6.60
C GLY A 102 7.83 -16.33 5.89
N LYS A 103 6.71 -15.96 6.55
CA LYS A 103 5.37 -15.93 5.98
C LYS A 103 4.67 -14.63 6.38
N LEU A 104 4.11 -13.93 5.41
CA LEU A 104 3.40 -12.68 5.62
C LEU A 104 2.02 -12.71 4.96
N ASP A 105 1.05 -12.11 5.64
CA ASP A 105 -0.26 -11.83 5.05
C ASP A 105 -0.12 -10.72 4.00
N VAL A 106 -0.70 -10.95 2.82
CA VAL A 106 -0.73 -9.98 1.72
C VAL A 106 -1.59 -8.79 2.13
N SER A 107 -1.03 -7.59 2.10
CA SER A 107 -1.66 -6.36 2.61
C SER A 107 -3.00 -6.03 1.94
N PHE A 108 -3.16 -6.34 0.65
CA PHE A 108 -4.36 -6.01 -0.13
C PHE A 108 -5.32 -7.20 -0.35
N GLN A 109 -4.96 -8.42 0.06
CA GLN A 109 -5.81 -9.60 -0.10
C GLN A 109 -5.86 -10.42 1.19
N LYS A 110 -7.02 -10.37 1.86
CA LYS A 110 -7.26 -11.16 3.09
C LYS A 110 -7.15 -12.66 2.79
N ALA A 111 -6.55 -13.38 3.73
CA ALA A 111 -6.33 -14.83 3.68
C ALA A 111 -5.41 -15.31 2.54
N CYS A 112 -4.65 -14.41 1.91
CA CYS A 112 -3.52 -14.77 1.06
C CYS A 112 -2.20 -14.55 1.84
N GLN A 113 -1.29 -15.52 1.74
CA GLN A 113 0.02 -15.46 2.39
C GLN A 113 1.12 -15.65 1.37
N CYS A 114 2.18 -14.87 1.50
CA CYS A 114 3.42 -15.04 0.76
C CYS A 114 4.48 -15.67 1.66
N GLU A 115 5.35 -16.48 1.07
CA GLU A 115 6.48 -17.09 1.77
C GLU A 115 7.78 -16.62 1.14
N GLY A 116 8.83 -16.47 1.96
CA GLY A 116 10.15 -16.13 1.48
C GLY A 116 11.22 -16.44 2.51
N LYS A 117 12.48 -16.35 2.06
CA LYS A 117 13.66 -16.66 2.88
C LYS A 117 14.37 -15.42 3.41
N ASP A 118 14.03 -14.25 2.88
CA ASP A 118 14.59 -12.99 3.33
C ASP A 118 14.09 -12.69 4.73
N ASN A 119 15.02 -12.34 5.61
CA ASN A 119 14.77 -12.15 7.03
C ASN A 119 15.15 -10.75 7.51
N ARG A 120 15.47 -9.81 6.62
CA ARG A 120 15.96 -8.49 6.98
C ARG A 120 15.26 -7.41 6.17
N ILE A 121 14.92 -6.31 6.85
CA ILE A 121 14.41 -5.08 6.24
C ILE A 121 15.57 -4.39 5.49
N PRO A 122 15.51 -4.24 4.16
CA PRO A 122 16.60 -3.64 3.40
C PRO A 122 16.71 -2.13 3.66
N LEU A 123 17.94 -1.62 3.52
CA LEU A 123 18.18 -0.18 3.47
C LEU A 123 17.94 0.33 2.05
N LEU A 124 17.43 1.56 1.91
CA LEU A 124 17.22 2.14 0.58
C LEU A 124 18.53 2.21 -0.23
N LYS A 125 19.65 2.50 0.44
CA LYS A 125 20.97 2.52 -0.20
C LYS A 125 21.35 1.16 -0.82
N GLU A 126 20.98 0.05 -0.18
CA GLU A 126 21.29 -1.30 -0.69
C GLU A 126 20.46 -1.61 -1.94
N VAL A 127 19.21 -1.15 -1.98
CA VAL A 127 18.37 -1.23 -3.18
C VAL A 127 19.00 -0.41 -4.31
N PHE A 128 19.49 0.80 -4.01
CA PHE A 128 20.15 1.63 -5.02
C PHE A 128 21.45 1.03 -5.56
N GLU A 129 22.25 0.41 -4.69
CA GLU A 129 23.49 -0.29 -5.03
C GLU A 129 23.21 -1.53 -5.90
N ALA A 130 22.19 -2.31 -5.56
CA ALA A 130 21.82 -3.52 -6.30
C ALA A 130 21.17 -3.22 -7.66
N PHE A 131 20.42 -2.13 -7.75
CA PHE A 131 19.65 -1.75 -8.95
C PHE A 131 19.99 -0.33 -9.43
N PRO A 132 21.23 -0.09 -9.89
CA PRO A 132 21.71 1.25 -10.22
C PRO A 132 21.02 1.86 -11.44
N ASN A 133 20.57 1.02 -12.38
CA ASN A 133 19.98 1.45 -13.67
C ASN A 133 18.46 1.26 -13.74
N THR A 134 17.84 0.74 -12.68
CA THR A 134 16.40 0.48 -12.66
C THR A 134 15.66 1.72 -12.16
N PRO A 135 14.63 2.20 -12.87
CA PRO A 135 13.75 3.24 -12.36
C PRO A 135 13.08 2.84 -11.06
N ILE A 136 12.90 3.80 -10.14
CA ILE A 136 12.29 3.55 -8.82
C ILE A 136 11.25 4.63 -8.51
N ASN A 137 10.03 4.21 -8.18
CA ASN A 137 9.00 5.03 -7.57
C ASN A 137 9.09 4.89 -6.03
N ILE A 138 9.31 6.01 -5.34
CA ILE A 138 9.48 6.03 -3.88
C ILE A 138 8.25 6.64 -3.22
N ASP A 139 7.60 5.84 -2.37
CA ASP A 139 6.51 6.29 -1.51
C ASP A 139 6.99 6.63 -0.09
N ILE A 140 6.75 7.87 0.33
CA ILE A 140 7.03 8.35 1.68
C ILE A 140 5.82 8.09 2.57
N LYS A 141 5.85 6.97 3.30
CA LYS A 141 4.68 6.50 4.07
C LYS A 141 4.33 7.36 5.29
N VAL A 142 5.29 8.11 5.82
CA VAL A 142 5.10 8.98 6.98
C VAL A 142 5.44 10.42 6.63
N ASN A 143 4.57 11.35 6.99
CA ASN A 143 4.77 12.79 6.77
C ASN A 143 5.89 13.34 7.67
N ASN A 144 7.14 13.07 7.29
CA ASN A 144 8.34 13.37 8.06
C ASN A 144 9.39 14.07 7.17
N ASN A 145 9.68 15.34 7.49
CA ASN A 145 10.65 16.15 6.72
C ASN A 145 12.07 15.57 6.74
N LEU A 146 12.48 14.91 7.83
CA LEU A 146 13.80 14.29 7.93
C LEU A 146 13.90 13.10 6.98
N LEU A 147 12.86 12.27 6.90
CA LEU A 147 12.80 11.15 5.96
C LEU A 147 12.89 11.65 4.51
N ILE A 148 12.08 12.66 4.13
CA ILE A 148 12.10 13.25 2.79
C ILE A 148 13.50 13.76 2.45
N LYS A 149 14.12 14.50 3.37
CA LYS A 149 15.49 15.00 3.21
C LYS A 149 16.52 13.88 3.03
N LYS A 150 16.50 12.85 3.88
CA LYS A 150 17.45 11.73 3.80
C LYS A 150 17.29 10.94 2.50
N VAL A 151 16.06 10.74 2.04
CA VAL A 151 15.81 10.09 0.73
C VAL A 151 16.35 10.97 -0.39
N SER A 152 16.07 12.28 -0.38
CA SER A 152 16.62 13.23 -1.36
C SER A 152 18.15 13.23 -1.38
N GLU A 153 18.81 13.22 -0.21
CA GLU A 153 20.27 13.10 -0.08
C GLU A 153 20.79 11.80 -0.71
N LEU A 154 20.13 10.66 -0.45
CA LEU A 154 20.49 9.39 -1.08
C LEU A 154 20.30 9.42 -2.59
N VAL A 155 19.19 9.96 -3.10
CA VAL A 155 18.96 10.06 -4.55
C VAL A 155 20.06 10.90 -5.22
N LYS A 156 20.46 12.02 -4.60
CA LYS A 156 21.57 12.87 -5.06
C LYS A 156 22.92 12.17 -4.98
N GLN A 157 23.19 11.47 -3.89
CA GLN A 157 24.44 10.72 -3.69
C GLN A 157 24.64 9.67 -4.78
N TYR A 158 23.58 8.99 -5.18
CA TYR A 158 23.59 7.98 -6.24
C TYR A 158 23.33 8.54 -7.65
N ARG A 159 23.18 9.87 -7.80
CA ARG A 159 22.96 10.59 -9.07
C ARG A 159 21.79 10.02 -9.89
N ARG A 160 20.69 9.69 -9.22
CA ARG A 160 19.58 8.96 -9.82
C ARG A 160 18.27 9.75 -9.90
N GLU A 161 18.34 11.07 -9.78
CA GLU A 161 17.19 12.00 -9.88
C GLU A 161 16.37 11.77 -11.16
N HIS A 162 17.07 11.49 -12.26
CA HIS A 162 16.47 11.26 -13.59
C HIS A 162 15.79 9.88 -13.76
N ILE A 163 15.95 8.96 -12.82
CA ILE A 163 15.33 7.62 -12.81
C ILE A 163 14.64 7.33 -11.46
N THR A 164 14.27 8.37 -10.72
CA THR A 164 13.50 8.26 -9.49
C THR A 164 12.25 9.11 -9.58
N VAL A 165 11.14 8.64 -9.01
CA VAL A 165 9.86 9.35 -8.98
C VAL A 165 9.39 9.44 -7.52
N TRP A 166 8.84 10.58 -7.14
CA TRP A 166 8.09 10.71 -5.90
C TRP A 166 6.64 10.24 -6.10
N GLY A 167 6.28 9.08 -5.54
CA GLY A 167 4.94 8.50 -5.64
C GLY A 167 4.22 8.54 -4.32
N ASN A 168 3.29 9.48 -4.13
CA ASN A 168 2.51 9.53 -2.90
C ASN A 168 1.10 10.08 -3.15
N ALA A 169 0.08 9.48 -2.53
CA ALA A 169 -1.30 9.94 -2.69
C ALA A 169 -1.64 11.21 -1.88
N SER A 170 -0.87 11.55 -0.85
CA SER A 170 -1.05 12.75 -0.06
C SER A 170 -0.44 13.96 -0.76
N TYR A 171 -1.27 14.94 -1.09
CA TYR A 171 -0.81 16.20 -1.68
C TYR A 171 0.22 16.93 -0.82
N GLU A 172 0.06 16.89 0.51
CA GLU A 172 0.99 17.56 1.43
C GLU A 172 2.41 16.94 1.36
N ILE A 173 2.49 15.61 1.30
CA ILE A 173 3.77 14.89 1.22
C ILE A 173 4.41 15.14 -0.14
N VAL A 174 3.66 15.03 -1.24
CA VAL A 174 4.17 15.33 -2.59
C VAL A 174 4.71 16.75 -2.68
N GLU A 175 4.00 17.73 -2.11
CA GLU A 175 4.45 19.13 -2.10
C GLU A 175 5.74 19.32 -1.30
N LYS A 176 5.92 18.62 -0.17
CA LYS A 176 7.17 18.65 0.60
C LYS A 176 8.32 17.99 -0.16
N CYS A 177 8.07 16.84 -0.80
CA CYS A 177 9.06 16.15 -1.63
C CYS A 177 9.53 17.02 -2.80
N TYR A 178 8.58 17.65 -3.51
CA TYR A 178 8.89 18.54 -4.62
C TYR A 178 9.70 19.77 -4.18
N LYS A 179 9.39 20.34 -3.00
CA LYS A 179 10.17 21.45 -2.44
C LYS A 179 11.58 21.05 -2.01
N GLU A 180 11.74 19.85 -1.48
CA GLU A 180 13.06 19.33 -1.07
C GLU A 180 13.94 19.04 -2.30
N ASN A 181 13.36 18.49 -3.36
CA ASN A 181 14.08 18.24 -4.61
C ASN A 181 13.13 18.25 -5.81
N SER A 182 13.13 19.37 -6.53
CA SER A 182 12.32 19.60 -7.74
C SER A 182 12.88 18.93 -8.99
N ASP A 183 14.13 18.43 -8.96
CA ASP A 183 14.73 17.71 -10.09
C ASP A 183 14.17 16.28 -10.20
N ILE A 184 13.56 15.77 -9.12
CA ILE A 184 12.89 14.47 -9.10
C ILE A 184 11.43 14.67 -9.55
N PRO A 185 10.99 13.97 -10.62
CA PRO A 185 9.61 14.03 -11.08
C PRO A 185 8.61 13.55 -10.03
N ILE A 186 7.39 14.10 -10.07
CA ILE A 186 6.32 13.78 -9.13
C ILE A 186 5.12 13.09 -9.80
N LEU A 187 4.48 12.22 -9.03
CA LEU A 187 3.23 11.56 -9.37
C LEU A 187 2.01 12.40 -8.93
N PHE A 188 0.88 12.19 -9.60
CA PHE A 188 -0.40 12.75 -9.17
C PHE A 188 -0.86 12.24 -7.80
N SER A 189 -0.95 13.14 -6.82
CA SER A 189 -1.67 12.86 -5.58
C SER A 189 -3.17 12.66 -5.83
N LEU A 190 -3.88 12.01 -4.91
CA LEU A 190 -5.31 11.73 -5.07
C LEU A 190 -6.13 13.03 -5.25
N GLN A 191 -5.79 14.07 -4.50
CA GLN A 191 -6.43 15.38 -4.62
C GLN A 191 -6.24 15.97 -6.04
N ARG A 192 -5.04 15.81 -6.62
CA ARG A 192 -4.75 16.27 -7.97
C ARG A 192 -5.47 15.43 -9.02
N VAL A 193 -5.60 14.11 -8.83
CA VAL A 193 -6.43 13.25 -9.69
C VAL A 193 -7.88 13.74 -9.73
N LEU A 194 -8.49 13.99 -8.56
CA LEU A 194 -9.87 14.49 -8.48
C LEU A 194 -10.04 15.86 -9.14
N LEU A 195 -9.06 16.76 -8.98
CA LEU A 195 -9.05 18.06 -9.65
C LEU A 195 -9.01 17.91 -11.18
N ILE A 196 -8.12 17.08 -11.71
CA ILE A 196 -8.01 16.82 -13.15
C ILE A 196 -9.30 16.22 -13.71
N LEU A 197 -9.92 15.29 -12.99
CA LEU A 197 -11.23 14.76 -13.39
C LEU A 197 -12.30 15.86 -13.45
N GLY A 198 -12.39 16.72 -12.43
CA GLY A 198 -13.31 17.86 -12.44
C GLY A 198 -13.06 18.80 -13.62
N LEU A 199 -11.81 19.13 -13.90
CA LEU A 199 -11.40 19.96 -15.03
C LEU A 199 -11.69 19.30 -16.38
N PHE A 200 -11.52 17.97 -16.47
CA PHE A 200 -11.82 17.21 -17.68
C PHE A 200 -13.31 17.27 -18.02
N PHE A 201 -14.18 16.96 -17.04
CA PHE A 201 -15.63 16.96 -17.25
C PHE A 201 -16.24 18.35 -17.42
N THR A 202 -15.57 19.40 -16.94
CA THR A 202 -15.97 20.80 -17.18
C THR A 202 -15.39 21.38 -18.47
N GLY A 203 -14.49 20.67 -19.16
CA GLY A 203 -13.80 21.16 -20.36
C GLY A 203 -12.70 22.20 -20.09
N LEU A 204 -12.35 22.44 -18.82
CA LEU A 204 -11.35 23.42 -18.42
C LEU A 204 -9.91 22.87 -18.36
N LEU A 205 -9.74 21.56 -18.46
CA LEU A 205 -8.44 20.88 -18.39
C LEU A 205 -7.35 21.46 -19.33
N PRO A 206 -7.65 21.86 -20.59
CA PRO A 206 -6.65 22.43 -21.48
C PRO A 206 -6.04 23.75 -20.98
N PHE A 207 -6.73 24.48 -20.11
CA PHE A 207 -6.31 25.81 -19.64
C PHE A 207 -5.51 25.75 -18.34
N VAL A 208 -5.43 24.59 -17.69
CA VAL A 208 -4.75 24.44 -16.39
C VAL A 208 -3.37 23.82 -16.58
N PRO A 209 -2.29 24.47 -16.11
CA PRO A 209 -0.95 23.88 -16.14
C PRO A 209 -0.87 22.67 -15.20
N ILE A 210 -0.14 21.66 -15.66
CA ILE A 210 0.11 20.42 -14.92
C ILE A 210 1.63 20.32 -14.75
N ARG A 211 2.06 20.09 -13.53
CA ARG A 211 3.48 19.93 -13.18
C ARG A 211 3.88 18.47 -12.99
N GLU A 212 2.90 17.63 -12.67
CA GLU A 212 3.07 16.20 -12.47
C GLU A 212 3.39 15.51 -13.80
N GLN A 213 4.32 14.56 -13.76
CA GLN A 213 4.81 13.85 -14.96
C GLN A 213 4.27 12.43 -15.04
N PHE A 214 3.83 11.85 -13.92
CA PHE A 214 3.35 10.47 -13.83
C PHE A 214 1.91 10.43 -13.31
N PHE A 215 0.98 10.01 -14.15
CA PHE A 215 -0.41 9.75 -13.78
C PHE A 215 -0.60 8.24 -13.57
N GLU A 216 -0.51 7.81 -12.31
CA GLU A 216 -0.76 6.43 -11.92
C GLU A 216 -2.17 6.33 -11.30
N ILE A 217 -3.00 5.41 -11.81
CA ILE A 217 -4.34 5.17 -11.27
C ILE A 217 -4.59 3.67 -11.04
N PRO A 218 -5.25 3.31 -9.92
CA PRO A 218 -5.71 1.95 -9.73
C PRO A 218 -6.83 1.66 -10.73
N MET A 219 -6.83 0.46 -11.33
CA MET A 219 -7.97 0.01 -12.13
C MET A 219 -9.13 -0.39 -11.22
N PRO A 220 -10.23 0.40 -11.15
CA PRO A 220 -11.27 0.13 -10.17
C PRO A 220 -11.97 -1.22 -10.40
N SER A 221 -12.08 -1.65 -11.65
CA SER A 221 -12.58 -2.97 -12.03
C SER A 221 -11.78 -4.16 -11.48
N ILE A 222 -10.49 -3.99 -11.13
CA ILE A 222 -9.70 -5.05 -10.49
C ILE A 222 -10.02 -5.17 -9.00
N ILE A 223 -10.41 -4.08 -8.33
CA ILE A 223 -10.85 -4.10 -6.92
C ILE A 223 -12.03 -5.06 -6.74
N LEU A 224 -12.94 -5.13 -7.73
CA LEU A 224 -14.06 -6.07 -7.73
C LEU A 224 -13.65 -7.54 -7.86
N LYS A 225 -12.46 -7.82 -8.43
CA LYS A 225 -11.92 -9.17 -8.57
C LYS A 225 -11.11 -9.61 -7.35
N LEU A 226 -10.42 -8.68 -6.70
CA LEU A 226 -9.59 -8.94 -5.52
C LEU A 226 -10.40 -9.10 -4.23
N LYS A 227 -11.56 -8.41 -4.13
CA LYS A 227 -12.45 -8.52 -2.97
C LYS A 227 -13.50 -9.60 -3.21
N GLU A 228 -13.72 -10.47 -2.23
CA GLU A 228 -14.78 -11.48 -2.31
C GLU A 228 -16.14 -10.79 -2.63
N PRO A 229 -16.77 -11.10 -3.78
CA PRO A 229 -17.94 -10.35 -4.28
C PRO A 229 -19.15 -10.35 -3.35
N HIS A 230 -19.21 -11.30 -2.42
CA HIS A 230 -20.27 -11.51 -1.44
C HIS A 230 -20.17 -10.58 -0.23
N THR A 231 -19.03 -9.93 0.00
CA THR A 231 -18.80 -9.04 1.15
C THR A 231 -19.13 -7.57 0.86
N MET A 232 -19.47 -7.23 -0.39
CA MET A 232 -19.60 -5.85 -0.84
C MET A 232 -21.06 -5.39 -0.93
N SER A 233 -21.34 -4.21 -0.38
CA SER A 233 -22.67 -3.60 -0.49
C SER A 233 -22.99 -3.16 -1.92
N ARG A 234 -24.28 -3.01 -2.25
CA ARG A 234 -24.72 -2.48 -3.55
C ARG A 234 -24.17 -1.07 -3.82
N SER A 235 -24.06 -0.23 -2.79
CA SER A 235 -23.50 1.12 -2.91
C SER A 235 -22.01 1.11 -3.23
N GLN A 236 -21.22 0.20 -2.64
CA GLN A 236 -19.80 0.04 -2.95
C GLN A 236 -19.59 -0.40 -4.41
N LYS A 237 -20.39 -1.35 -4.89
CA LYS A 237 -20.32 -1.80 -6.29
C LYS A 237 -20.66 -0.66 -7.27
N PHE A 238 -21.67 0.14 -6.94
CA PHE A 238 -22.03 1.32 -7.73
C PHE A 238 -20.91 2.38 -7.74
N LEU A 239 -20.30 2.67 -6.58
CA LEU A 239 -19.19 3.61 -6.49
C LEU A 239 -17.98 3.16 -7.31
N ILE A 240 -17.64 1.87 -7.27
CA ILE A 240 -16.53 1.34 -8.08
C ILE A 240 -16.86 1.44 -9.57
N TRP A 241 -18.05 1.02 -9.98
CA TRP A 241 -18.50 1.15 -11.36
C TRP A 241 -18.47 2.60 -11.86
N LEU A 242 -18.94 3.55 -11.04
CA LEU A 242 -18.90 4.96 -11.35
C LEU A 242 -17.45 5.46 -11.47
N SER A 243 -16.58 5.06 -10.55
CA SER A 243 -15.15 5.42 -10.60
C SER A 243 -14.45 4.87 -11.83
N ASP A 244 -14.76 3.64 -12.24
CA ASP A 244 -14.23 3.01 -13.45
C ASP A 244 -14.65 3.82 -14.68
N ILE A 245 -15.92 4.21 -14.78
CA ILE A 245 -16.43 5.05 -15.87
C ILE A 245 -15.80 6.45 -15.90
N LEU A 246 -15.55 7.05 -14.73
CA LEU A 246 -15.01 8.42 -14.66
C LEU A 246 -13.49 8.44 -14.92
N LEU A 247 -12.74 7.51 -14.33
CA LEU A 247 -11.28 7.44 -14.42
C LEU A 247 -10.79 6.81 -15.73
N MET A 248 -11.46 5.75 -16.21
CA MET A 248 -11.00 4.95 -17.36
C MET A 248 -11.47 5.54 -18.71
N ARG A 249 -11.20 6.83 -18.94
CA ARG A 249 -11.56 7.52 -20.18
C ARG A 249 -10.37 7.66 -21.11
N LYS A 250 -10.44 7.02 -22.28
CA LYS A 250 -9.40 7.15 -23.33
C LYS A 250 -9.09 8.62 -23.66
N ALA A 251 -10.11 9.47 -23.79
CA ALA A 251 -9.92 10.89 -24.10
C ALA A 251 -9.16 11.66 -23.00
N LEU A 252 -9.29 11.27 -21.74
CA LEU A 252 -8.49 11.84 -20.66
C LEU A 252 -7.02 11.42 -20.82
N PHE A 253 -6.76 10.13 -21.05
CA PHE A 253 -5.40 9.63 -21.25
C PHE A 253 -4.74 10.23 -22.48
N ASP A 254 -5.45 10.29 -23.62
CA ASP A 254 -4.96 10.94 -24.83
C ASP A 254 -4.59 12.41 -24.58
N HIS A 255 -5.39 13.13 -23.79
CA HIS A 255 -5.09 14.51 -23.41
C HIS A 255 -3.84 14.62 -22.52
N LEU A 256 -3.71 13.76 -21.51
CA LEU A 256 -2.55 13.77 -20.61
C LEU A 256 -1.27 13.37 -21.36
N THR A 257 -1.32 12.31 -22.16
CA THR A 257 -0.19 11.85 -23.00
C THR A 257 0.21 12.90 -24.03
N ALA A 258 -0.74 13.61 -24.65
CA ALA A 258 -0.45 14.71 -25.57
C ALA A 258 0.32 15.86 -24.89
N ARG A 259 0.22 15.99 -23.57
CA ARG A 259 0.94 16.96 -22.74
C ARG A 259 2.26 16.43 -22.18
N GLY A 260 2.69 15.22 -22.59
CA GLY A 260 3.93 14.60 -22.13
C GLY A 260 3.83 13.95 -20.75
N ILE A 261 2.62 13.74 -20.23
CA ILE A 261 2.40 13.04 -18.96
C ILE A 261 2.32 11.55 -19.24
N GLN A 262 3.10 10.78 -18.49
CA GLN A 262 3.11 9.33 -18.59
C GLN A 262 1.95 8.74 -17.80
N VAL A 263 1.06 8.03 -18.50
CA VAL A 263 -0.10 7.37 -17.90
C VAL A 263 0.23 5.91 -17.64
N SER A 264 0.07 5.48 -16.39
CA SER A 264 0.35 4.11 -15.96
C SER A 264 -0.81 3.55 -15.15
N PHE A 265 -1.05 2.25 -15.24
CA PHE A 265 -2.15 1.58 -14.55
C PHE A 265 -1.56 0.60 -13.53
N TRP A 266 -2.11 0.62 -12.32
CA TRP A 266 -1.73 -0.33 -11.29
C TRP A 266 -2.74 -1.47 -11.19
N ASN A 267 -2.23 -2.71 -11.08
CA ASN A 267 -3.03 -3.93 -11.07
C ASN A 267 -3.42 -4.41 -9.66
N ASP A 268 -2.82 -3.85 -8.63
CA ASP A 268 -3.12 -4.22 -7.26
C ASP A 268 -3.97 -3.09 -6.61
N ALA A 269 -4.58 -3.33 -5.45
CA ALA A 269 -5.60 -2.42 -4.87
C ALA A 269 -5.09 -1.60 -3.68
N PHE A 270 -4.03 -0.81 -3.82
CA PHE A 270 -3.29 -0.22 -2.68
C PHE A 270 -3.98 1.05 -2.17
N TYR A 271 -4.20 2.00 -3.05
CA TYR A 271 -4.57 3.35 -2.61
C TYR A 271 -6.01 3.47 -2.08
N PHE A 272 -6.88 2.51 -2.41
CA PHE A 272 -8.27 2.57 -1.93
C PHE A 272 -8.40 2.22 -0.43
N PHE A 273 -7.42 1.54 0.16
CA PHE A 273 -7.46 1.15 1.57
C PHE A 273 -6.92 2.23 2.53
N CYS A 274 -5.99 3.10 2.10
CA CYS A 274 -5.53 4.23 2.91
C CYS A 274 -6.63 5.26 3.24
N LEU A 275 -7.78 5.25 2.53
CA LEU A 275 -8.94 6.11 2.83
C LEU A 275 -10.06 5.39 3.61
N ALA A 276 -9.96 4.06 3.77
CA ALA A 276 -11.00 3.26 4.39
C ALA A 276 -10.67 2.85 5.84
N GLU A 277 -9.44 3.06 6.31
CA GLU A 277 -9.09 2.94 7.72
C GLU A 277 -9.11 4.33 8.39
N PRO A 278 -10.09 4.64 9.25
CA PRO A 278 -9.94 5.77 10.14
C PRO A 278 -8.75 5.48 11.05
N ALA A 279 -7.82 6.43 11.15
CA ALA A 279 -6.75 6.43 12.14
C ALA A 279 -7.33 6.15 13.53
N SER A 280 -7.19 4.92 14.03
CA SER A 280 -7.60 4.55 15.38
C SER A 280 -6.59 3.58 16.00
N TYR A 281 -5.39 4.09 16.25
CA TYR A 281 -4.56 3.63 17.36
C TYR A 281 -3.99 4.84 18.09
N SER A 282 -4.87 5.54 18.80
CA SER A 282 -4.50 6.38 19.92
C SER A 282 -5.45 6.05 21.06
N SER A 283 -4.92 5.52 22.16
CA SER A 283 -5.60 5.42 23.45
C SER A 283 -4.70 6.10 24.50
N PRO A 284 -5.18 6.48 25.72
CA PRO A 284 -6.52 6.29 26.27
C PRO A 284 -7.09 7.56 26.97
N GLN A 285 -8.32 7.45 27.51
CA GLN A 285 -8.95 8.34 28.50
C GLN A 285 -9.32 9.77 28.07
N ALA A 286 -10.57 9.97 27.66
CA ALA A 286 -11.40 11.12 28.08
C ALA A 286 -12.83 11.00 27.53
N ARG A 287 -13.81 11.16 28.44
CA ARG A 287 -15.22 11.55 28.23
C ARG A 287 -16.10 10.50 27.52
N GLY A 288 -17.10 9.90 28.15
CA GLY A 288 -18.01 10.41 29.18
C GLY A 288 -19.23 11.07 28.53
N ARG A 289 -20.35 10.32 28.48
CA ARG A 289 -21.74 10.74 28.18
C ARG A 289 -22.01 11.37 26.81
N ILE A 290 -22.92 10.76 26.04
CA ILE A 290 -24.22 11.35 25.66
C ILE A 290 -25.17 10.19 25.31
N ARG A 291 -26.42 10.36 25.75
CA ARG A 291 -27.51 9.38 25.90
C ARG A 291 -28.20 9.03 24.57
N ALA A 292 -28.71 7.79 24.58
CA ALA A 292 -30.00 7.29 24.10
C ALA A 292 -30.99 8.24 23.40
N ILE A 293 -31.71 7.72 22.40
CA ILE A 293 -33.18 7.50 22.40
C ILE A 293 -33.54 6.70 21.13
N ALA A 294 -34.18 5.54 21.31
CA ALA A 294 -35.39 5.15 20.58
C ALA A 294 -35.94 3.86 21.22
N ALA A 295 -37.10 4.00 21.84
CA ALA A 295 -37.84 3.00 22.59
C ALA A 295 -38.39 1.86 21.71
N GLY A 296 -38.69 0.71 22.33
CA GLY A 296 -39.49 -0.31 21.64
C GLY A 296 -39.62 -1.67 22.31
N LEU A 297 -40.28 -1.69 23.48
CA LEU A 297 -41.22 -2.74 23.93
C LEU A 297 -40.70 -4.01 24.68
N HIS A 298 -41.09 -4.01 25.96
CA HIS A 298 -41.67 -5.09 26.78
C HIS A 298 -40.79 -6.12 27.52
N HIS A 299 -40.61 -5.80 28.80
CA HIS A 299 -40.92 -6.61 30.00
C HIS A 299 -40.30 -8.01 30.19
N SER A 300 -39.40 -8.08 31.18
CA SER A 300 -39.47 -9.08 32.25
C SER A 300 -38.78 -8.56 33.53
N HIS A 301 -39.58 -8.21 34.55
CA HIS A 301 -39.19 -8.28 35.98
C HIS A 301 -38.89 -9.76 36.32
N SER A 302 -38.07 -10.20 37.27
CA SER A 302 -37.66 -9.75 38.61
C SER A 302 -36.43 -10.60 39.00
N ASN A 303 -35.30 -10.06 39.48
CA ASN A 303 -34.95 -9.65 40.85
C ASN A 303 -34.65 -10.82 41.82
N THR A 304 -33.55 -10.63 42.59
CA THR A 304 -33.02 -11.35 43.78
C THR A 304 -32.33 -12.70 43.52
N GLY A 305 -31.19 -13.06 44.12
CA GLY A 305 -30.36 -12.50 45.18
C GLY A 305 -29.52 -13.66 45.77
N SER A 306 -28.29 -13.35 46.20
CA SER A 306 -27.48 -14.07 47.22
C SER A 306 -27.20 -15.59 47.08
N GLU A 307 -25.91 -15.93 46.91
CA GLU A 307 -25.28 -17.19 47.36
C GLU A 307 -25.54 -17.45 48.86
N PRO A 308 -25.57 -18.71 49.37
CA PRO A 308 -24.34 -19.43 49.77
C PRO A 308 -24.36 -20.98 49.77
N HIS A 309 -23.16 -21.56 49.97
CA HIS A 309 -22.80 -22.81 50.70
C HIS A 309 -22.13 -23.97 49.93
N LEU A 310 -20.90 -24.28 50.41
CA LEU A 310 -20.14 -25.52 50.22
C LEU A 310 -20.74 -26.71 51.00
N ARG A 311 -20.77 -27.91 50.40
CA ARG A 311 -20.10 -29.17 50.89
C ARG A 311 -20.30 -30.39 49.95
N SER A 312 -19.17 -30.91 49.46
CA SER A 312 -18.69 -32.31 49.29
C SER A 312 -19.58 -33.52 48.87
N THR A 313 -19.29 -34.06 47.66
CA THR A 313 -19.03 -35.48 47.22
C THR A 313 -20.01 -36.64 47.51
N PRO A 314 -20.13 -37.70 46.66
CA PRO A 314 -19.02 -38.56 46.20
C PRO A 314 -19.03 -39.07 44.73
N GLN A 315 -17.92 -39.75 44.45
CA GLN A 315 -17.42 -40.42 43.25
C GLN A 315 -18.39 -41.36 42.53
N LEU A 316 -18.21 -41.49 41.21
CA LEU A 316 -18.30 -42.77 40.50
C LEU A 316 -17.36 -42.76 39.28
N THR A 317 -16.35 -43.63 39.36
CA THR A 317 -15.39 -44.04 38.34
C THR A 317 -16.02 -45.04 37.37
N ALA A 318 -15.71 -44.94 36.08
CA ALA A 318 -15.65 -46.08 35.17
C ALA A 318 -14.71 -45.76 34.00
N THR A 319 -13.59 -46.48 33.99
CA THR A 319 -12.50 -46.60 32.99
C THR A 319 -12.95 -47.39 31.76
N LEU A 320 -12.55 -46.99 30.53
CA LEU A 320 -11.54 -47.58 29.60
C LEU A 320 -11.88 -49.03 29.16
N ASP A 321 -11.75 -49.51 27.92
CA ASP A 321 -10.94 -49.24 26.70
C ASP A 321 -11.48 -50.23 25.61
N PRO A 322 -10.96 -50.33 24.35
CA PRO A 322 -9.71 -49.83 23.79
C PRO A 322 -9.80 -48.92 22.54
#